data_AF-A0AA36MEA9-F1
#
_entry.id   AF-A0AA36MEA9-F1
#
_cell.length_a   1.000
_cell.length_b   1.000
_cell.length_c   1.000
_cell.angle_alpha   90.00
_cell.angle_beta   90.00
_cell.angle_gamma   90.00
#
_symmetry.space_group_name_H-M   'P 1'
#
loop_
_entity.id
_entity.type
_entity.pdbx_description
1 polymer ?
#
loop_
_entity_poly.entity_id
_entity_poly.type
_entity_poly.pdbx_seq_one_letter_code
_entity_poly.pdbx_strand_id
1 'polypeptide(L)'
;MERLRETIVIFTSLLTSLEASGNRCYVCTTIDANAMLKEIADPNWLRWLENVRYAPYSEQCADSFKVDLALRGGVKNHECAQGTCMKMVIQQKNGMSYVWRSCLAQTKKQIRQDCTRVSSSEGNLEVCTCGGNLCNYSNKISLPTSLLFILLIRLYFLVL
;
A
#
# COMPACT_ATOMS: atom_id res chain seq x y z
N MET A 1 33.80 -29.73 10.64
CA MET A 1 32.84 -29.32 9.58
C MET A 1 31.38 -29.63 9.91
N GLU A 2 31.05 -30.29 11.03
CA GLU A 2 29.66 -30.61 11.39
C GLU A 2 28.92 -29.45 12.06
N ARG A 3 29.59 -28.65 12.90
CA ARG A 3 28.96 -27.47 13.56
C ARG A 3 28.47 -26.38 12.59
N LEU A 4 29.04 -26.29 11.39
CA LEU A 4 28.62 -25.30 10.39
C LEU A 4 27.31 -25.71 9.69
N ARG A 5 27.01 -27.02 9.60
CA ARG A 5 25.76 -27.51 9.00
C ARG A 5 24.56 -27.27 9.92
N GLU A 6 24.73 -27.41 11.23
CA GLU A 6 23.66 -27.21 12.21
C GLU A 6 23.20 -25.75 12.26
N THR A 7 24.13 -24.79 12.22
CA THR A 7 23.80 -23.36 12.23
C THR A 7 23.04 -22.93 10.98
N ILE A 8 23.36 -23.52 9.82
CA ILE A 8 22.69 -23.23 8.55
C ILE A 8 21.24 -23.72 8.58
N VAL A 9 21.00 -24.93 9.09
CA VAL A 9 19.65 -25.52 9.17
C VAL A 9 18.75 -24.69 10.09
N ILE A 10 19.27 -24.24 11.24
CA ILE A 10 18.53 -23.39 12.21
C ILE A 10 18.18 -22.04 11.58
N PHE A 11 19.10 -21.43 10.82
CA PHE A 11 18.84 -20.16 10.11
C PHE A 11 17.78 -20.30 9.02
N THR A 12 17.75 -21.42 8.31
CA THR A 12 16.72 -21.66 7.28
C THR A 12 15.33 -21.90 7.85
N SER A 13 15.20 -22.55 9.02
CA SER A 13 13.90 -22.78 9.66
C SER A 13 13.27 -21.51 10.27
N LEU A 14 14.08 -20.52 10.66
CA LEU A 14 13.61 -19.25 11.22
C LEU A 14 13.09 -18.28 10.14
N LEU A 15 13.51 -18.44 8.89
CA LEU A 15 13.06 -17.62 7.76
C LEU A 15 11.72 -18.07 7.17
N THR A 16 11.28 -19.30 7.45
CA THR A 16 10.04 -19.88 6.89
C THR A 16 8.79 -19.63 7.72
N SER A 17 8.88 -19.00 8.91
CA SER A 17 7.73 -18.77 9.80
C SER A 17 7.12 -17.37 9.74
N LEU A 18 7.48 -16.53 8.76
CA LEU A 18 6.98 -15.15 8.64
C LEU A 18 6.02 -14.94 7.46
N GLU A 19 5.24 -15.96 7.06
CA GLU A 19 4.30 -15.86 5.94
C GLU A 19 2.83 -16.14 6.31
N ALA A 20 2.44 -15.93 7.58
CA ALA A 20 1.06 -16.09 8.03
C ALA A 20 0.50 -14.91 8.85
N SER A 21 1.11 -13.72 8.76
CA SER A 21 0.47 -12.48 9.23
C SER A 21 -0.38 -11.92 8.09
N GLY A 22 -1.71 -11.99 8.19
CA GLY A 22 -2.60 -11.31 7.25
C GLY A 22 -2.17 -9.85 7.05
N ASN A 23 -1.95 -9.45 5.80
CA ASN A 23 -1.53 -8.09 5.49
C ASN A 23 -2.61 -7.11 6.00
N ARG A 24 -2.26 -6.02 6.67
CA ARG A 24 -3.22 -5.03 7.16
C ARG A 24 -3.09 -3.72 6.40
N CYS A 25 -4.18 -3.01 6.16
CA CYS A 25 -4.17 -1.73 5.43
C CYS A 25 -4.95 -0.66 6.17
N TYR A 26 -4.54 0.60 6.02
CA TYR A 26 -5.40 1.71 6.39
C TYR A 26 -6.52 1.84 5.37
N VAL A 27 -7.75 1.99 5.87
CA VAL A 27 -8.95 2.13 5.04
C VAL A 27 -9.69 3.39 5.46
N CYS A 28 -9.72 4.37 4.56
CA CYS A 28 -10.35 5.67 4.76
C CYS A 28 -10.40 6.46 3.45
N THR A 29 -11.19 7.53 3.42
CA THR A 29 -11.18 8.48 2.31
C THR A 29 -11.46 9.90 2.80
N THR A 30 -10.94 10.91 2.11
CA THR A 30 -11.34 12.33 2.29
C THR A 30 -12.39 12.75 1.27
N ILE A 31 -12.96 11.81 0.51
CA ILE A 31 -14.01 12.03 -0.49
C ILE A 31 -15.27 11.35 0.00
N ASP A 32 -16.44 11.92 -0.29
CA ASP A 32 -17.67 11.14 -0.22
C ASP A 32 -17.64 10.07 -1.33
N ALA A 33 -17.35 8.83 -0.92
CA ALA A 33 -17.26 7.68 -1.83
C ALA A 33 -18.53 7.49 -2.67
N ASN A 34 -19.72 7.77 -2.10
CA ASN A 34 -20.99 7.59 -2.81
C ASN A 34 -21.22 8.71 -3.83
N ALA A 35 -20.80 9.94 -3.52
CA ALA A 35 -20.86 11.05 -4.46
C ALA A 35 -19.89 10.81 -5.63
N MET A 36 -18.65 10.41 -5.34
CA MET A 36 -17.64 10.15 -6.36
C MET A 36 -18.03 9.01 -7.31
N LEU A 37 -18.58 7.91 -6.81
CA LEU A 37 -19.02 6.78 -7.63
C LEU A 37 -20.07 7.18 -8.68
N LYS A 38 -20.90 8.21 -8.42
CA LYS A 38 -21.91 8.69 -9.38
C LYS A 38 -21.32 9.47 -10.55
N GLU A 39 -20.10 9.99 -10.41
CA GLU A 39 -19.45 10.82 -11.43
C GLU A 39 -18.56 10.01 -12.39
N ILE A 40 -18.33 8.72 -12.10
CA ILE A 40 -17.44 7.86 -12.89
C ILE A 40 -18.21 7.24 -14.05
N ALA A 41 -17.84 7.67 -15.26
CA ALA A 41 -18.43 7.17 -16.51
C ALA A 41 -17.84 5.83 -16.99
N ASP A 42 -16.58 5.52 -16.64
CA ASP A 42 -15.92 4.30 -17.10
C ASP A 42 -16.38 3.07 -16.28
N PRO A 43 -16.95 2.03 -16.92
CA PRO A 43 -17.50 0.86 -16.21
C PRO A 43 -16.44 0.02 -15.49
N ASN A 44 -15.20 -0.02 -15.98
CA ASN A 44 -14.13 -0.80 -15.36
C ASN A 44 -13.65 -0.13 -14.08
N TRP A 45 -13.48 1.20 -14.13
CA TRP A 45 -13.17 2.00 -12.94
C TRP A 45 -14.29 1.97 -11.91
N LEU A 46 -15.54 2.05 -12.36
CA LEU A 46 -16.70 1.97 -11.48
C LEU A 46 -16.71 0.62 -10.75
N ARG A 47 -16.63 -0.49 -11.48
CA ARG A 47 -16.61 -1.85 -10.90
C ARG A 47 -15.45 -2.04 -9.92
N TRP A 48 -14.27 -1.50 -10.24
CA TRP A 48 -13.13 -1.57 -9.33
C TRP A 48 -13.36 -0.73 -8.06
N LEU A 49 -13.87 0.50 -8.19
CA LEU A 49 -14.17 1.37 -7.05
C LEU A 49 -15.31 0.85 -6.18
N GLU A 50 -16.31 0.18 -6.75
CA GLU A 50 -17.36 -0.51 -6.01
C GLU A 50 -16.81 -1.59 -5.07
N ASN A 51 -15.72 -2.28 -5.46
CA ASN A 51 -15.06 -3.28 -4.62
C ASN A 51 -14.24 -2.65 -3.48
N VAL A 52 -13.84 -1.38 -3.60
CA VAL A 52 -13.08 -0.64 -2.57
C VAL A 52 -13.91 0.42 -1.83
N ARG A 53 -15.21 0.52 -2.12
CA ARG A 53 -16.13 1.57 -1.61
C ARG A 53 -16.30 1.61 -0.10
N TYR A 54 -15.96 0.53 0.60
CA TYR A 54 -16.15 0.41 2.05
C TYR A 54 -15.07 1.17 2.84
N ALA A 55 -14.76 2.41 2.43
CA ALA A 55 -13.85 3.31 3.09
C ALA A 55 -14.61 4.38 3.87
N PRO A 56 -14.44 4.50 5.21
CA PRO A 56 -15.07 5.56 5.97
C PRO A 56 -14.48 6.92 5.60
N TYR A 57 -15.34 7.93 5.52
CA TYR A 57 -14.89 9.32 5.42
C TYR A 57 -14.16 9.73 6.70
N SER A 58 -13.00 10.37 6.55
CA SER A 58 -12.26 11.00 7.64
C SER A 58 -11.30 12.05 7.09
N GLU A 59 -11.35 13.27 7.62
CA GLU A 59 -10.37 14.32 7.30
C GLU A 59 -8.94 13.91 7.65
N GLN A 60 -8.78 13.05 8.67
CA GLN A 60 -7.49 12.53 9.10
C GLN A 60 -6.90 11.49 8.12
N CYS A 61 -7.63 11.14 7.05
CA CYS A 61 -7.12 10.29 5.97
C CYS A 61 -6.13 11.01 5.04
N ALA A 62 -6.11 12.35 5.10
CA ALA A 62 -5.26 13.21 4.28
C ALA A 62 -3.75 12.86 4.39
N ASP A 63 -2.95 13.45 3.51
CA ASP A 63 -1.52 13.09 3.37
C ASP A 63 -0.63 13.47 4.54
N SER A 64 -1.03 14.44 5.37
CA SER A 64 -0.44 14.71 6.69
C SER A 64 -0.82 13.62 7.72
N PHE A 65 -0.71 12.36 7.29
CA PHE A 65 -1.26 11.18 7.96
C PHE A 65 -0.49 10.89 9.25
N LYS A 66 -1.00 11.42 10.36
CA LYS A 66 -0.53 11.10 11.71
C LYS A 66 -1.32 9.91 12.23
N VAL A 67 -0.69 8.73 12.26
CA VAL A 67 -1.35 7.45 12.58
C VAL A 67 -2.24 7.53 13.83
N ASP A 68 -1.73 8.10 14.92
CA ASP A 68 -2.49 8.20 16.17
C ASP A 68 -3.76 9.05 16.06
N LEU A 69 -3.69 10.15 15.31
CA LEU A 69 -4.84 11.01 15.05
C LEU A 69 -5.79 10.36 14.03
N ALA A 70 -5.24 9.71 13.02
CA ALA A 70 -6.00 9.01 11.99
C ALA A 70 -6.90 7.92 12.57
N LEU A 71 -6.33 7.05 13.40
CA LEU A 71 -7.09 5.97 14.03
C LEU A 71 -8.21 6.50 14.94
N ARG A 72 -7.95 7.57 15.71
CA ARG A 72 -8.97 8.25 16.52
C ARG A 72 -10.02 8.98 15.68
N GLY A 73 -9.62 9.46 14.50
CA GLY A 73 -10.45 10.18 13.55
C GLY A 73 -11.30 9.29 12.64
N GLY A 74 -11.37 7.98 12.89
CA GLY A 74 -12.23 7.05 12.14
C GLY A 74 -11.56 6.30 10.99
N VAL A 75 -10.23 6.44 10.81
CA VAL A 75 -9.49 5.59 9.88
C VAL A 75 -9.42 4.17 10.41
N LYS A 76 -9.74 3.19 9.56
CA LYS A 76 -9.74 1.78 9.96
C LYS A 76 -8.39 1.14 9.71
N ASN A 77 -7.90 0.39 10.69
CA ASN A 77 -6.85 -0.61 10.51
C ASN A 77 -7.53 -1.93 10.12
N HIS A 78 -7.61 -2.22 8.83
CA HIS A 78 -8.37 -3.35 8.28
C HIS A 78 -7.47 -4.52 7.90
N GLU A 79 -7.92 -5.73 8.20
CA GLU A 79 -7.23 -6.93 7.75
C GLU A 79 -7.51 -7.19 6.26
N CYS A 80 -6.45 -7.35 5.49
CA CYS A 80 -6.45 -7.52 4.04
C CYS A 80 -5.92 -8.92 3.69
N ALA A 81 -6.74 -9.93 3.99
CA ALA A 81 -6.38 -11.34 3.80
C ALA A 81 -5.91 -11.60 2.36
N GLN A 82 -4.63 -11.96 2.20
CA GLN A 82 -3.97 -12.17 0.90
C GLN A 82 -4.16 -11.02 -0.10
N GLY A 83 -4.34 -9.80 0.38
CA GLY A 83 -4.56 -8.61 -0.43
C GLY A 83 -3.39 -7.63 -0.43
N THR A 84 -3.55 -6.59 -1.23
CA THR A 84 -2.57 -5.52 -1.42
C THR A 84 -3.16 -4.21 -0.91
N CYS A 85 -2.38 -3.41 -0.18
CA CYS A 85 -2.84 -2.10 0.24
C CYS A 85 -2.75 -1.12 -0.91
N MET A 86 -3.72 -0.21 -0.98
CA MET A 86 -3.82 0.81 -2.02
C MET A 86 -3.89 2.19 -1.39
N LYS A 87 -3.30 3.15 -2.07
CA LYS A 87 -3.50 4.58 -1.85
C LYS A 87 -3.72 5.26 -3.19
N MET A 88 -4.80 6.02 -3.29
CA MET A 88 -5.09 6.90 -4.40
C MET A 88 -5.05 8.35 -3.89
N VAL A 89 -4.40 9.22 -4.66
CA VAL A 89 -4.32 10.65 -4.40
C VAL A 89 -4.81 11.40 -5.65
N ILE A 90 -5.78 12.28 -5.46
CA ILE A 90 -6.37 13.11 -6.51
C ILE A 90 -6.03 14.56 -6.19
N GLN A 91 -5.20 15.18 -7.00
CA GLN A 91 -4.81 16.59 -6.86
C GLN A 91 -5.47 17.38 -7.99
N GLN A 92 -6.38 18.26 -7.66
CA GLN A 92 -7.01 19.16 -8.62
C GLN A 92 -6.13 20.40 -8.84
N LYS A 93 -6.27 21.03 -10.02
CA LYS A 93 -5.55 22.25 -10.38
C LYS A 93 -5.80 23.43 -9.42
N ASN A 94 -6.97 23.48 -8.79
CA ASN A 94 -7.33 24.49 -7.80
C ASN A 94 -6.59 24.33 -6.45
N GLY A 95 -5.73 23.31 -6.30
CA GLY A 95 -4.99 23.01 -5.08
C GLY A 95 -5.69 22.07 -4.11
N MET A 96 -6.93 21.65 -4.41
CA MET A 96 -7.65 20.65 -3.61
C MET A 96 -7.01 19.27 -3.79
N SER A 97 -6.78 18.57 -2.69
CA SER A 97 -6.20 17.23 -2.69
C SER A 97 -7.09 16.28 -1.92
N TYR A 98 -7.36 15.13 -2.52
CA TYR A 98 -8.17 14.09 -1.94
C TYR A 98 -7.38 12.79 -1.85
N VAL A 99 -7.64 12.01 -0.81
CA VAL A 99 -6.93 10.75 -0.54
C VAL A 99 -7.94 9.64 -0.31
N TRP A 100 -7.68 8.49 -0.92
CA TRP A 100 -8.42 7.25 -0.68
C TRP A 100 -7.44 6.12 -0.38
N ARG A 101 -7.58 5.49 0.79
CA ARG A 101 -6.80 4.33 1.22
C ARG A 101 -7.73 3.14 1.33
N SER A 102 -7.32 2.01 0.76
CA SER A 102 -8.15 0.79 0.78
C SER A 102 -7.33 -0.49 0.76
N CYS A 103 -8.02 -1.61 1.00
CA CYS A 103 -7.52 -2.95 0.82
C CYS A 103 -8.07 -3.52 -0.50
N LEU A 104 -7.18 -4.05 -1.34
CA LEU A 104 -7.52 -4.81 -2.54
C LEU A 104 -7.43 -6.30 -2.21
N ALA A 105 -8.54 -6.90 -1.80
CA ALA A 105 -8.62 -8.31 -1.42
C ALA A 105 -8.30 -9.25 -2.59
N GLN A 106 -7.74 -10.43 -2.30
CA GLN A 106 -7.51 -11.52 -3.27
C GLN A 106 -6.58 -11.18 -4.45
N THR A 107 -5.66 -10.23 -4.28
CA THR A 107 -4.78 -9.75 -5.35
C THR A 107 -3.35 -10.29 -5.30
N LYS A 108 -3.04 -11.24 -4.40
CA LYS A 108 -1.68 -11.76 -4.22
C LYS A 108 -1.10 -12.23 -5.57
N LYS A 109 -0.04 -11.53 -6.04
CA LYS A 109 0.66 -11.71 -7.34
C LYS A 109 -0.09 -11.26 -8.62
N GLN A 110 -1.31 -10.74 -8.51
CA GLN A 110 -2.07 -10.24 -9.67
C GLN A 110 -1.89 -8.72 -9.89
N ILE A 111 -1.60 -7.97 -8.82
CA ILE A 111 -1.36 -6.53 -8.89
C ILE A 111 0.13 -6.24 -8.65
N ARG A 112 0.73 -5.48 -9.57
CA ARG A 112 2.10 -5.01 -9.43
C ARG A 112 2.17 -3.95 -8.34
N GLN A 113 3.13 -4.10 -7.42
CA GLN A 113 3.38 -3.13 -6.36
C GLN A 113 4.19 -1.96 -6.93
N ASP A 114 3.48 -0.95 -7.41
CA ASP A 114 4.06 0.27 -7.96
C ASP A 114 3.14 1.47 -7.74
N CYS A 115 3.61 2.63 -8.18
CA CYS A 115 2.84 3.86 -8.26
C CYS A 115 2.66 4.24 -9.73
N THR A 116 1.42 4.38 -10.15
CA THR A 116 1.06 4.90 -11.47
C THR A 116 0.51 6.31 -11.31
N ARG A 117 1.06 7.25 -12.07
CA ARG A 117 0.60 8.64 -12.09
C ARG A 117 0.06 8.99 -13.47
N VAL A 118 -1.11 9.60 -13.49
CA VAL A 118 -1.76 10.16 -14.67
C VAL A 118 -1.95 11.65 -14.43
N SER A 119 -1.47 12.48 -15.36
CA SER A 119 -1.58 13.93 -15.30
C SER A 119 -2.46 14.42 -16.44
N SER A 120 -3.30 15.42 -16.16
CA SER A 120 -4.16 16.07 -17.14
C SER A 120 -4.16 17.60 -16.94
N SER A 121 -4.89 18.33 -17.79
CA SER A 121 -5.11 19.77 -17.62
C SER A 121 -5.86 20.12 -16.33
N GLU A 122 -6.63 19.17 -15.79
CA GLU A 122 -7.51 19.36 -14.64
C GLU A 122 -6.85 18.98 -13.32
N GLY A 123 -5.75 18.20 -13.36
CA GLY A 123 -5.07 17.74 -12.16
C GLY A 123 -4.22 16.49 -12.37
N ASN A 124 -3.84 15.89 -11.25
CA ASN A 124 -3.05 14.67 -11.19
C ASN A 124 -3.80 13.59 -10.40
N LEU A 125 -3.79 12.38 -10.93
CA LEU A 125 -4.22 11.17 -10.24
C LEU A 125 -3.00 10.29 -10.03
N GLU A 126 -2.75 9.88 -8.78
CA GLU A 126 -1.71 8.92 -8.46
C GLU A 126 -2.32 7.75 -7.70
N VAL A 127 -2.03 6.53 -8.15
CA VAL A 127 -2.46 5.28 -7.51
C VAL A 127 -1.24 4.44 -7.21
N CYS A 128 -1.03 4.15 -5.93
CA CYS A 128 0.07 3.35 -5.41
C CYS A 128 -0.47 2.07 -4.77
N THR A 129 0.19 0.93 -5.01
CA THR A 129 -0.12 -0.34 -4.34
C THR A 129 1.10 -0.97 -3.70
N CYS A 130 0.94 -1.59 -2.53
CA CYS A 130 2.05 -2.15 -1.75
C CYS A 130 1.64 -3.39 -0.94
N GLY A 131 2.57 -4.33 -0.74
CA GLY A 131 2.29 -5.63 -0.13
C GLY A 131 2.78 -5.82 1.31
N GLY A 132 2.95 -4.73 2.07
CA GLY A 132 3.43 -4.76 3.45
C GLY A 132 2.39 -4.29 4.46
N ASN A 133 2.52 -4.72 5.71
CA ASN A 133 1.61 -4.30 6.79
C ASN A 133 1.58 -2.78 6.92
N LEU A 134 0.38 -2.22 6.78
CA LEU A 134 0.05 -0.81 6.91
C LEU A 134 0.88 0.09 5.99
N CYS A 135 1.39 -0.45 4.88
CA CYS A 135 2.33 0.23 3.98
C CYS A 135 1.71 1.45 3.27
N ASN A 136 0.38 1.50 3.16
CA ASN A 136 -0.35 2.59 2.52
C ASN A 136 -0.52 3.81 3.43
N TYR A 137 0.39 4.06 4.38
CA TYR A 137 0.43 5.28 5.21
C TYR A 137 1.16 6.44 4.53
N SER A 138 2.20 6.16 3.73
CA SER A 138 3.09 7.16 3.11
C SER A 138 2.73 7.46 1.65
N ASN A 139 3.24 8.59 1.13
CA ASN A 139 3.21 8.99 -0.28
C ASN A 139 4.25 8.29 -1.15
N LYS A 140 5.33 7.82 -0.53
CA LYS A 140 6.40 7.14 -1.24
C LYS A 140 6.45 5.74 -0.71
N ILE A 141 6.12 4.76 -1.55
CA ILE A 141 6.46 3.38 -1.29
C ILE A 141 7.99 3.33 -1.31
N SER A 142 8.63 3.40 -0.14
CA SER A 142 10.05 3.15 -0.08
C SER A 142 10.26 1.67 -0.35
N LEU A 143 10.88 1.34 -1.48
CA LEU A 143 11.54 0.05 -1.62
C LEU A 143 12.40 -0.18 -0.36
N PRO A 144 12.30 -1.34 0.28
CA PRO A 144 13.00 -1.56 1.53
C PRO A 144 14.50 -1.46 1.24
N THR A 145 15.16 -0.49 1.87
CA THR A 145 16.60 -0.19 1.74
C THR A 145 17.48 -1.40 2.03
N SER A 146 16.94 -2.41 2.72
CA SER A 146 17.57 -3.71 2.97
C SER A 146 17.89 -4.50 1.70
N LEU A 147 17.07 -4.42 0.64
CA LEU A 147 17.37 -5.08 -0.65
C LEU A 147 18.59 -4.45 -1.35
N LEU A 148 18.76 -3.14 -1.20
CA LEU A 148 19.88 -2.39 -1.75
C LEU A 148 21.19 -2.73 -1.01
N PHE A 149 21.11 -2.90 0.31
CA PHE A 149 22.24 -3.34 1.13
C PHE A 149 22.72 -4.76 0.78
N ILE A 150 21.80 -5.71 0.55
CA ILE A 150 22.16 -7.09 0.17
C ILE A 150 22.82 -7.13 -1.21
N LEU A 151 22.34 -6.33 -2.16
CA LEU A 151 22.96 -6.19 -3.49
C LEU A 151 24.38 -5.63 -3.40
N LEU A 152 24.60 -4.61 -2.58
CA LEU A 152 25.92 -4.01 -2.37
C LEU A 152 26.90 -4.97 -1.70
N ILE A 153 26.45 -5.76 -0.70
CA ILE A 153 27.27 -6.79 -0.06
C ILE A 153 27.64 -7.88 -1.08
N ARG A 154 26.69 -8.34 -1.89
CA ARG A 154 26.98 -9.33 -2.94
C ARG A 154 27.98 -8.83 -3.98
N LEU A 155 27.88 -7.57 -4.39
CA LEU A 155 28.85 -6.94 -5.30
C LEU A 155 30.23 -6.82 -4.67
N TYR A 156 30.32 -6.43 -3.39
CA TYR A 156 31.59 -6.34 -2.67
C TYR A 156 32.32 -7.68 -2.59
N PHE A 157 31.60 -8.76 -2.24
CA PHE A 157 32.16 -10.12 -2.18
C PHE A 157 32.42 -10.76 -3.56
N LEU A 158 31.95 -10.16 -4.66
CA LEU A 158 32.25 -10.64 -6.02
C LEU A 158 33.51 -9.99 -6.61
N VAL A 159 33.93 -8.86 -6.03
CA VAL A 159 35.09 -8.06 -6.47
C VAL A 159 36.34 -8.35 -5.63
N LEU A 160 36.18 -8.96 -4.44
CA LEU A 160 37.23 -9.53 -3.60
C LEU A 160 37.43 -11.02 -3.89
#